data_AF-X1V6D3-F1
#
_entry.id   AF-X1V6D3-F1
#
_cell.length_a   1.000
_cell.length_b   1.000
_cell.length_c   1.000
_cell.angle_alpha   90.00
_cell.angle_beta   90.00
_cell.angle_gamma   90.00
#
_symmetry.space_group_name_H-M   'P 1'
#
loop_
_entity.id
_entity.type
_entity.pdbx_description
1 polymer ?
#
loop_
_entity_poly.entity_id
_entity_poly.type
_entity_poly.pdbx_seq_one_letter_code
_entity_poly.pdbx_strand_id
1 'polypeptide(L)' 'GQHEFLFAATKGSCLPQLGSLEPSVLFAPKREHSEKPEAMYELIERMYPGPYIELFARKTRPNWATWGTL' A
#
# COMPACT_ATOMS: atom_id res chain seq x y z
N GLY A 1 13.85 11.11 8.82
CA GLY A 1 14.31 9.81 8.28
C GLY A 1 14.35 9.91 6.78
N GLN A 2 15.31 9.24 6.13
CA GLN A 2 15.40 9.14 4.67
C GLN A 2 14.55 8.00 4.10
N HIS A 3 14.16 7.04 4.95
CA HIS A 3 13.41 5.85 4.58
C HIS A 3 12.25 5.61 5.55
N GLU A 4 11.17 5.08 5.02
CA GLU A 4 10.04 4.49 5.74
C GLU A 4 9.88 3.05 5.25
N PHE A 5 9.59 2.11 6.15
CA PHE A 5 9.50 0.70 5.82
C PHE A 5 8.05 0.27 5.58
N LEU A 6 7.83 -0.48 4.51
CA LEU A 6 6.60 -1.24 4.26
C LEU A 6 6.90 -2.73 4.42
N PHE A 7 6.27 -3.36 5.40
CA PHE A 7 6.39 -4.81 5.60
C PHE A 7 5.27 -5.54 4.85
N ALA A 8 5.65 -6.47 3.99
CA ALA A 8 4.72 -7.40 3.35
C ALA A 8 4.72 -8.73 4.11
N ALA A 9 3.52 -9.18 4.52
CA ALA A 9 3.33 -10.43 5.24
C ALA A 9 2.10 -11.16 4.68
N THR A 10 2.10 -12.48 4.77
CA THR A 10 1.03 -13.34 4.22
C THR A 10 0.49 -14.27 5.30
N LYS A 11 -0.81 -14.60 5.19
CA LYS A 11 -1.45 -15.68 5.94
C LYS A 11 -2.12 -16.61 4.94
N GLY A 12 -1.79 -17.89 4.98
CA GLY A 12 -2.20 -18.84 3.94
C GLY A 12 -1.45 -18.61 2.62
N SER A 13 -2.08 -18.91 1.49
CA SER A 13 -1.50 -18.70 0.16
C SER A 13 -1.97 -17.38 -0.42
N CYS A 14 -1.14 -16.34 -0.27
CA CYS A 14 -1.32 -15.04 -0.91
C CYS A 14 -0.03 -14.71 -1.64
N LEU A 15 0.04 -15.13 -2.90
CA LEU A 15 1.17 -14.82 -3.78
C LEU A 15 0.82 -13.59 -4.62
N PRO A 16 1.81 -12.76 -4.97
CA PRO A 16 1.59 -11.70 -5.92
C PRO A 16 1.15 -12.27 -7.28
N GLN A 17 0.41 -11.48 -8.04
CA GLN A 17 -0.05 -11.85 -9.37
C GLN A 17 1.16 -12.17 -10.26
N LEU A 18 1.03 -13.19 -11.09
CA LEU A 18 2.13 -13.61 -11.96
C LEU A 18 2.57 -12.44 -12.85
N GLY A 19 3.88 -12.15 -12.86
CA GLY A 19 4.46 -11.05 -13.64
C GLY A 19 4.28 -9.65 -13.04
N SER A 20 3.73 -9.52 -11.83
CA SER A 20 3.47 -8.23 -11.18
C SER A 20 4.54 -7.81 -10.16
N LEU A 21 5.63 -8.57 -10.00
CA LEU A 21 6.65 -8.29 -9.00
C LEU A 21 7.27 -6.91 -9.23
N GLU A 22 7.10 -6.03 -8.27
CA GLU A 22 7.69 -4.69 -8.26
C GLU A 22 8.99 -4.65 -7.42
N PRO A 23 9.88 -3.68 -7.67
CA PRO A 23 11.06 -3.47 -6.84
C PRO A 23 10.71 -3.21 -5.36
N SER A 24 11.54 -3.71 -4.44
CA SER A 24 11.35 -3.51 -3.00
C SER A 24 11.64 -2.09 -2.51
N VAL A 25 12.18 -1.23 -3.38
CA VAL A 25 12.49 0.17 -3.08
C VAL A 25 11.68 1.06 -4.00
N LEU A 26 10.91 1.97 -3.38
CA LEU A 26 10.08 2.95 -4.07
C LEU A 26 10.57 4.36 -3.73
N PHE A 27 10.76 5.19 -4.75
CA PHE A 27 11.12 6.59 -4.59
C PHE A 27 9.87 7.46 -4.76
N ALA A 28 9.53 8.24 -3.74
CA ALA A 28 8.41 9.17 -3.78
C ALA A 28 8.75 10.46 -3.01
N PRO A 29 8.19 11.61 -3.43
CA PRO A 29 8.38 12.86 -2.71
C PRO A 29 7.71 12.79 -1.34
N LYS A 30 8.36 13.39 -0.34
CA LYS A 30 7.76 13.53 0.99
C LYS A 30 6.55 14.48 0.92
N ARG A 31 5.46 14.09 1.57
CA ARG A 31 4.22 14.87 1.67
C ARG A 31 3.94 15.28 3.12
N GLU A 32 2.69 15.58 3.45
CA GLU A 32 2.26 15.93 4.81
C GLU A 32 2.66 14.86 5.84
N HIS A 33 2.64 15.24 7.13
CA HIS A 33 3.09 14.33 8.19
C HIS A 33 2.31 13.01 8.17
N SER A 34 3.06 11.90 8.10
CA SER A 34 2.56 10.52 7.99
C SER A 34 1.71 10.22 6.74
N GLU A 35 1.71 11.10 5.73
CA GLU A 35 1.02 10.83 4.46
C GLU A 35 1.80 9.78 3.66
N LYS A 36 1.14 8.65 3.40
CA LYS A 36 1.70 7.57 2.60
C LYS A 36 1.72 8.00 1.12
N PRO A 37 2.76 7.64 0.35
CA PRO A 37 2.82 7.99 -1.06
C PRO A 37 1.82 7.19 -1.89
N GLU A 38 1.17 7.80 -2.89
CA GLU A 38 0.17 7.10 -3.72
C GLU A 38 0.71 5.87 -4.44
N ALA A 39 1.97 5.95 -4.89
CA ALA A 39 2.64 4.86 -5.58
C ALA A 39 2.75 3.58 -4.71
N MET A 40 2.66 3.71 -3.38
CA MET A 40 2.57 2.54 -2.48
C MET A 40 1.30 1.73 -2.74
N TYR A 41 0.16 2.40 -2.90
CA TYR A 41 -1.11 1.72 -3.14
C TYR A 41 -1.17 1.15 -4.55
N GLU A 42 -0.66 1.87 -5.55
CA GLU A 42 -0.56 1.37 -6.94
C GLU A 42 0.30 0.09 -7.01
N LEU A 43 1.41 0.06 -6.27
CA LEU A 43 2.26 -1.12 -6.14
C LEU A 43 1.48 -2.29 -5.53
N ILE A 44 0.72 -2.05 -4.44
CA ILE A 44 -0.09 -3.09 -3.79
C ILE A 44 -1.16 -3.61 -4.75
N GLU A 45 -1.88 -2.72 -5.45
CA GLU A 45 -2.97 -3.09 -6.36
C GLU A 45 -2.48 -3.88 -7.57
N ARG A 46 -1.29 -3.57 -8.07
CA ARG A 46 -0.66 -4.31 -9.16
C ARG A 46 -0.19 -5.68 -8.71
N MET A 47 0.40 -5.76 -7.51
CA MET A 47 0.95 -7.01 -6.98
C MET A 47 -0.12 -7.96 -6.47
N TYR A 48 -1.16 -7.46 -5.81
CA TYR A 48 -2.14 -8.28 -5.12
C TYR A 48 -3.54 -7.87 -5.55
N PRO A 49 -4.32 -8.75 -6.19
CA PRO A 49 -5.72 -8.45 -6.49
C PRO A 49 -6.52 -8.35 -5.18
N GLY A 50 -7.47 -7.41 -5.14
CA GLY A 50 -8.30 -7.15 -3.98
C GLY A 50 -9.18 -8.33 -3.55
N PRO A 51 -9.98 -8.16 -2.49
CA PRO A 51 -10.39 -6.88 -1.89
C PRO A 51 -9.33 -6.24 -0.97
N TYR A 52 -9.40 -4.91 -0.81
CA TYR A 52 -8.47 -4.14 0.04
C TYR A 52 -9.17 -3.46 1.22
N ILE A 53 -8.45 -3.33 2.33
CA ILE A 53 -8.85 -2.50 3.47
C ILE A 53 -7.65 -1.72 4.01
N GLU A 54 -7.83 -0.43 4.24
CA GLU A 54 -6.88 0.40 4.97
C GLU A 54 -7.38 0.65 6.39
N LEU A 55 -6.55 0.30 7.37
CA LEU A 55 -6.79 0.57 8.79
C LEU A 55 -6.04 1.83 9.21
N PHE A 56 -6.66 2.62 10.09
CA PHE A 56 -6.18 3.93 10.54
C PHE A 56 -6.08 4.95 9.39
N ALA A 57 -6.94 4.80 8.38
CA ALA A 57 -7.00 5.68 7.23
C ALA A 57 -7.38 7.12 7.64
N ARG A 58 -6.74 8.11 7.03
CA ARG A 58 -7.04 9.55 7.21
C ARG A 58 -7.68 10.18 5.97
N LYS A 59 -7.82 9.40 4.88
CA LYS A 59 -8.43 9.79 3.61
C LYS A 59 -9.10 8.54 3.03
N THR A 60 -10.10 8.71 2.17
CA THR A 60 -10.69 7.61 1.41
C THR A 60 -9.97 7.41 0.08
N ARG A 61 -9.90 6.17 -0.39
CA ARG A 61 -9.31 5.82 -1.69
C ARG A 61 -10.29 4.91 -2.47
N PRO A 62 -10.50 5.12 -3.78
CA PRO A 62 -11.30 4.22 -4.60
C PRO A 62 -10.78 2.78 -4.49
N ASN A 63 -11.70 1.80 -4.51
CA ASN A 63 -11.42 0.35 -4.40
C ASN A 63 -10.93 -0.13 -3.01
N TRP A 64 -10.74 0.77 -2.04
CA TRP A 64 -10.33 0.42 -0.69
C TRP A 64 -11.47 0.65 0.29
N ALA A 65 -11.78 -0.38 1.08
CA ALA A 65 -12.55 -0.16 2.30
C ALA A 65 -11.66 0.62 3.28
N THR A 66 -12.23 1.60 3.98
CA THR A 66 -11.46 2.44 4.92
C THR A 66 -12.03 2.37 6.32
N TRP A 67 -11.13 2.19 7.29
CA TRP A 67 -11.45 2.30 8.71
C TRP A 67 -10.47 3.27 9.36
N GLY A 68 -10.96 4.40 9.91
CA GLY A 68 -10.09 5.39 10.54
C GLY A 68 -10.84 6.66 10.94
N THR A 69 -10.11 7.74 11.22
CA THR A 69 -10.66 8.98 11.78
C THR A 69 -11.14 10.00 10.76
N LEU A 70 -11.05 9.71 9.45
CA LEU A 70 -11.44 10.52 8.27
C LEU A 70 -11.42 12.04 8.45
#